data_AF-A0A2S9YVS0-F1
#
_entry.id   AF-A0A2S9YVS0-F1
#
_cell.length_a   1.000
_cell.length_b   1.000
_cell.length_c   1.000
_cell.angle_alpha   90.00
_cell.angle_beta   90.00
_cell.angle_gamma   90.00
#
_symmetry.space_group_name_H-M   'P 1'
#
loop_
_entity.id
_entity.type
_entity.pdbx_description
1 polymer ?
#
loop_
_entity_poly.entity_id
_entity_poly.type
_entity_poly.pdbx_seq_one_letter_code
_entity_poly.pdbx_strand_id
1 'polypeptide(L)'
;MGISTLFDPLSVLVLAAVLGMTGTSALWFRQGQQAFDQVVGALEVLRQIAGQLADDHPIRRRLEAAPVVDLSFEEITRLLDGKGPSRAGPAARALVRLNERIAWIERFAQFAVHLGILGTVFALLSSDPTDLEGFRARLPTALGTTFWGLIGALMLSAVAGTCESLIERARLHVRMALLEGLEQRSDQGPVQSK
;
A
#
# COMPACT_ATOMS: atom_id res chain seq x y z
N MET A 1 -32.09 15.21 -17.16
CA MET A 1 -30.76 14.86 -17.70
C MET A 1 -30.37 13.53 -17.07
N GLY A 2 -30.45 12.44 -17.83
CA GLY A 2 -30.49 11.08 -17.29
C GLY A 2 -29.10 10.51 -16.98
N ILE A 3 -29.06 9.66 -15.96
CA ILE A 3 -27.91 8.80 -15.58
C ILE A 3 -27.32 8.07 -16.80
N SER A 4 -28.12 7.79 -17.81
CA SER A 4 -27.70 7.20 -19.10
C SER A 4 -26.52 7.92 -19.77
N THR A 5 -26.37 9.23 -19.57
CA THR A 5 -25.25 10.01 -20.14
C THR A 5 -23.90 9.71 -19.50
N LEU A 6 -23.87 9.25 -18.25
CA LEU A 6 -22.65 8.79 -17.58
C LEU A 6 -22.16 7.43 -18.09
N PHE A 7 -23.00 6.73 -18.85
CA PHE A 7 -22.76 5.38 -19.39
C PHE A 7 -22.67 5.36 -20.92
N ASP A 8 -22.31 6.48 -21.53
CA ASP A 8 -21.92 6.51 -22.95
C ASP A 8 -20.64 5.64 -23.16
N PRO A 9 -20.42 4.96 -24.31
CA PRO A 9 -19.39 3.93 -24.47
C PRO A 9 -17.98 4.38 -24.07
N LEU A 10 -17.64 5.65 -24.34
CA LEU A 10 -16.33 6.19 -23.98
C LEU A 10 -16.20 6.43 -22.47
N SER A 11 -17.26 6.92 -21.83
CA SER A 11 -17.37 7.06 -20.38
C SER A 11 -17.30 5.68 -19.69
N VAL A 12 -17.95 4.66 -20.27
CA VAL A 12 -17.89 3.28 -19.80
C VAL A 12 -16.48 2.69 -19.94
N LEU A 13 -15.74 3.03 -20.99
CA LEU A 13 -14.35 2.59 -21.14
C LEU A 13 -13.46 3.17 -20.04
N VAL A 14 -13.59 4.48 -19.75
CA VAL A 14 -12.87 5.11 -18.63
C VAL A 14 -13.25 4.44 -17.31
N LEU A 15 -14.54 4.23 -17.07
CA LEU A 15 -15.03 3.51 -15.88
C LEU A 15 -14.42 2.11 -15.79
N ALA A 16 -14.40 1.33 -16.88
CA ALA A 16 -13.84 -0.01 -16.89
C ALA A 16 -12.33 -0.02 -16.58
N ALA A 17 -11.58 0.93 -17.13
CA ALA A 17 -10.16 1.10 -16.82
C ALA A 17 -9.93 1.46 -15.35
N VAL A 18 -10.73 2.39 -14.82
CA VAL A 18 -10.70 2.79 -13.39
C VAL A 18 -11.04 1.62 -12.48
N LEU A 19 -12.06 0.82 -12.82
CA LEU A 19 -12.44 -0.37 -12.07
C LEU A 19 -11.33 -1.44 -12.11
N GLY A 20 -10.66 -1.61 -13.25
CA GLY A 20 -9.52 -2.52 -13.39
C GLY A 20 -8.34 -2.11 -12.49
N MET A 21 -7.98 -0.82 -12.50
CA MET A 21 -6.94 -0.28 -11.62
C MET A 21 -7.32 -0.42 -10.14
N THR A 22 -8.54 -0.04 -9.78
CA THR A 22 -9.06 -0.15 -8.40
C THR A 22 -9.09 -1.61 -7.94
N GLY A 23 -9.56 -2.52 -8.78
CA GLY A 23 -9.60 -3.95 -8.48
C GLY A 23 -8.21 -4.53 -8.26
N THR A 24 -7.24 -4.15 -9.09
CA THR A 24 -5.83 -4.57 -8.94
C THR A 24 -5.23 -4.05 -7.63
N SER A 25 -5.46 -2.77 -7.31
CA SER A 25 -5.02 -2.17 -6.03
C SER A 25 -5.67 -2.84 -4.81
N ALA A 26 -6.96 -3.16 -4.88
CA ALA A 26 -7.67 -3.86 -3.82
C ALA A 26 -7.14 -5.29 -3.62
N LEU A 27 -6.78 -6.01 -4.68
CA LEU A 27 -6.14 -7.32 -4.59
C LEU A 27 -4.77 -7.22 -3.91
N TRP A 28 -3.97 -6.21 -4.25
CA TRP A 28 -2.69 -5.96 -3.57
C TRP A 28 -2.88 -5.65 -2.09
N PHE A 29 -3.85 -4.81 -1.74
CA PHE A 29 -4.20 -4.52 -0.35
C PHE A 29 -4.61 -5.78 0.41
N ARG A 30 -5.47 -6.63 -0.15
CA ARG A 30 -5.88 -7.91 0.48
C ARG A 30 -4.71 -8.86 0.70
N GLN A 31 -3.80 -8.97 -0.26
CA GLN A 31 -2.56 -9.75 -0.09
C GLN A 31 -1.69 -9.16 1.03
N GLY A 32 -1.59 -7.83 1.10
CA GLY A 32 -0.92 -7.10 2.16
C GLY A 32 -1.49 -7.37 3.54
N GLN A 33 -2.83 -7.33 3.68
CA GLN A 33 -3.51 -7.64 4.94
C GLN A 33 -3.25 -9.06 5.40
N GLN A 34 -3.34 -10.05 4.51
CA GLN A 34 -3.04 -11.44 4.83
C GLN A 34 -1.58 -11.62 5.29
N ALA A 35 -0.65 -10.92 4.64
CA ALA A 35 0.75 -10.93 5.04
C ALA A 35 0.95 -10.27 6.41
N PHE A 36 0.25 -9.16 6.68
CA PHE A 36 0.28 -8.50 7.97
C PHE A 36 -0.23 -9.42 9.09
N ASP A 37 -1.37 -10.08 8.90
CA ASP A 37 -1.93 -11.01 9.90
C ASP A 37 -0.96 -12.16 10.21
N GLN A 38 -0.24 -12.66 9.20
CA GLN A 38 0.80 -13.67 9.37
C GLN A 38 2.03 -13.15 10.13
N VAL A 39 2.44 -11.90 9.89
CA VAL A 39 3.53 -11.27 10.65
C VAL A 39 3.12 -11.03 12.09
N VAL A 40 1.89 -10.56 12.34
CA VAL A 40 1.34 -10.39 13.69
C VAL A 40 1.31 -11.73 14.43
N GLY A 41 0.87 -12.81 13.77
CA GLY A 41 0.91 -14.16 14.33
C GLY A 41 2.33 -14.68 14.62
N ALA A 42 3.36 -14.08 14.02
CA ALA A 42 4.76 -14.47 14.19
C ALA A 42 5.58 -13.50 15.08
N LEU A 43 4.93 -12.54 15.74
CA LEU A 43 5.62 -11.57 16.62
C LEU A 43 6.37 -12.25 17.77
N GLU A 44 5.89 -13.40 18.25
CA GLU A 44 6.57 -14.17 19.31
C GLU A 44 7.96 -14.65 18.86
N VAL A 45 8.11 -15.02 17.58
CA VAL A 45 9.40 -15.41 17.02
C VAL A 45 10.34 -14.20 16.97
N LEU A 46 9.83 -13.01 16.64
CA LEU A 46 10.61 -11.78 16.66
C LEU A 46 11.09 -11.41 18.06
N ARG A 47 10.24 -11.57 19.08
CA ARG A 47 10.61 -11.39 20.50
C ARG A 47 11.76 -12.31 20.89
N GLN A 48 11.66 -13.59 20.55
CA GLN A 48 12.71 -14.59 20.82
C GLN A 48 14.02 -14.26 20.09
N ILE A 49 13.93 -13.84 18.83
CA ILE A 49 15.11 -13.43 18.05
C ILE A 49 15.79 -12.23 18.71
N ALA A 50 15.01 -11.22 19.10
CA ALA A 50 15.51 -10.03 19.79
C ALA A 50 16.18 -10.36 21.13
N GLY A 51 15.58 -11.21 21.96
CA GLY A 51 16.20 -11.65 23.22
C GLY A 51 17.53 -12.40 23.01
N GLN A 52 17.72 -13.01 21.85
CA GLN A 52 18.93 -13.73 21.48
C GLN A 52 19.95 -12.87 20.68
N LEU A 53 19.69 -11.58 20.43
CA LEU A 53 20.65 -10.71 19.72
C LEU A 53 21.87 -10.41 20.59
N ALA A 54 23.09 -10.61 20.07
CA ALA A 54 24.32 -10.28 20.79
C ALA A 54 24.36 -8.81 21.23
N ASP A 55 25.04 -8.51 22.34
CA ASP A 55 25.17 -7.15 22.89
C ASP A 55 25.89 -6.18 21.93
N ASP A 56 26.70 -6.69 21.00
CA ASP A 56 27.38 -5.89 19.99
C ASP A 56 26.62 -5.74 18.66
N HIS A 57 25.46 -6.38 18.53
CA HIS A 57 24.77 -6.47 17.24
C HIS A 57 24.30 -5.08 16.78
N PRO A 58 24.58 -4.66 15.53
CA PRO A 58 24.29 -3.30 15.06
C PRO A 58 22.82 -2.92 15.16
N ILE A 59 21.91 -3.89 15.00
CA ILE A 59 20.47 -3.67 15.14
C ILE A 59 20.06 -3.41 16.59
N ARG A 60 20.69 -4.10 17.55
CA ARG A 60 20.41 -3.88 18.97
C ARG A 60 20.85 -2.48 19.38
N ARG A 61 22.07 -2.07 19.00
CA ARG A 61 22.57 -0.71 19.23
C ARG A 61 21.65 0.36 18.64
N ARG A 62 21.06 0.14 17.46
CA ARG A 62 20.10 1.06 16.84
C ARG A 62 18.74 1.11 17.53
N LEU A 63 18.28 -0.02 18.08
CA LEU A 63 17.03 -0.11 18.83
C LEU A 63 17.15 0.50 20.23
N GLU A 64 18.34 0.41 20.85
CA GLU A 64 18.65 0.98 22.16
C GLU A 64 19.12 2.46 22.08
N ALA A 65 19.59 2.92 20.90
CA ALA A 65 19.98 4.32 20.70
C ALA A 65 18.75 5.24 20.71
N ALA A 66 18.89 6.41 21.35
CA ALA A 66 17.92 7.49 21.24
C ALA A 66 18.41 8.54 20.23
N PRO A 67 17.64 8.88 19.17
CA PRO A 67 16.33 8.35 18.79
C PRO A 67 16.40 6.97 18.12
N VAL A 68 15.42 6.11 18.42
CA VAL A 68 15.33 4.76 17.84
C VAL A 68 15.13 4.87 16.33
N VAL A 69 16.12 4.42 15.57
CA VAL A 69 16.06 4.43 14.11
C VAL A 69 15.21 3.24 13.66
N ASP A 70 14.02 3.50 13.12
CA ASP A 70 13.12 2.46 12.63
C ASP A 70 13.85 1.54 11.64
N LEU A 71 13.70 0.23 11.85
CA LEU A 71 14.26 -0.77 10.95
C LEU A 71 13.40 -0.82 9.69
N SER A 72 14.05 -0.87 8.54
CA SER A 72 13.34 -1.12 7.29
C SER A 72 12.73 -2.53 7.32
N PHE A 73 11.60 -2.72 6.63
CA PHE A 73 11.01 -4.06 6.49
C PHE A 73 11.97 -5.05 5.81
N GLU A 74 12.90 -4.56 4.98
CA GLU A 74 13.96 -5.38 4.40
C GLU A 74 14.93 -5.90 5.47
N GLU A 75 15.35 -5.05 6.42
CA GLU A 75 16.18 -5.46 7.55
C GLU A 75 15.44 -6.45 8.47
N ILE A 76 14.16 -6.19 8.76
CA ILE A 76 13.30 -7.12 9.53
C ILE A 76 13.19 -8.47 8.82
N THR A 77 13.02 -8.47 7.49
CA THR A 77 12.97 -9.68 6.68
C THR A 77 14.31 -10.43 6.74
N ARG A 78 15.44 -9.72 6.62
CA ARG A 78 16.78 -10.33 6.72
C ARG A 78 17.04 -10.94 8.10
N LEU A 79 16.56 -10.31 9.16
CA LEU A 79 16.61 -10.87 10.52
C LEU A 79 15.80 -12.16 10.65
N LEU A 80 14.59 -12.19 10.09
CA LEU A 80 13.70 -13.35 10.10
C LEU A 80 14.23 -14.52 9.26
N ASP A 81 14.88 -14.23 8.13
CA ASP A 81 15.48 -15.23 7.24
C ASP A 81 16.79 -15.80 7.82
N GLY A 82 17.52 -15.05 8.66
CA GLY A 82 18.83 -15.43 9.19
C GLY A 82 18.85 -16.52 10.27
N LYS A 83 17.72 -16.84 10.92
CA LYS A 83 17.63 -17.86 11.99
C LYS A 83 16.88 -19.15 11.60
N GLY A 84 16.65 -19.38 10.31
CA GLY A 84 16.03 -20.60 9.78
C GLY A 84 14.72 -20.34 9.02
N PRO A 85 14.04 -21.38 8.50
CA PRO A 85 12.84 -21.24 7.69
C PRO A 85 11.62 -20.84 8.55
N SER A 86 11.60 -19.58 8.97
CA SER A 86 10.48 -18.95 9.65
C SER A 86 9.33 -18.76 8.65
N ARG A 87 8.11 -19.21 8.97
CA ARG A 87 6.90 -18.90 8.16
C ARG A 87 6.69 -17.39 7.94
N ALA A 88 7.32 -16.55 8.76
CA ALA A 88 7.28 -15.09 8.70
C ALA A 88 8.11 -14.46 7.55
N GLY A 89 9.14 -15.14 7.03
CA GLY A 89 10.01 -14.59 5.97
C GLY A 89 9.26 -14.24 4.68
N PRO A 90 8.46 -15.17 4.10
CA PRO A 90 7.60 -14.87 2.96
C PRO A 90 6.59 -13.74 3.20
N ALA A 91 6.03 -13.65 4.41
CA ALA A 91 5.05 -12.62 4.77
C ALA A 91 5.70 -11.23 4.91
N ALA A 92 6.87 -11.14 5.52
CA ALA A 92 7.64 -9.89 5.59
C ALA A 92 8.04 -9.40 4.18
N ARG A 93 8.47 -10.30 3.28
CA ARG A 93 8.70 -9.97 1.86
C ARG A 93 7.44 -9.46 1.15
N ALA A 94 6.27 -10.00 1.47
CA ALA A 94 5.02 -9.53 0.89
C ALA A 94 4.66 -8.11 1.36
N LEU A 95 4.99 -7.74 2.61
CA LEU A 95 4.84 -6.36 3.10
C LEU A 95 5.82 -5.39 2.44
N VAL A 96 7.08 -5.82 2.19
CA VAL A 96 8.05 -5.02 1.39
C VAL A 96 7.49 -4.75 -0.01
N ARG A 97 6.99 -5.79 -0.69
CA ARG A 97 6.36 -5.64 -2.01
C ARG A 97 5.13 -4.75 -1.97
N LEU A 98 4.34 -4.78 -0.89
CA LEU A 98 3.20 -3.89 -0.73
C LEU A 98 3.66 -2.43 -0.66
N ASN A 99 4.75 -2.15 0.06
CA ASN A 99 5.34 -0.80 0.13
C ASN A 99 5.71 -0.25 -1.25
N GLU A 100 6.33 -1.07 -2.10
CA GLU A 100 6.64 -0.71 -3.49
C GLU A 100 5.38 -0.50 -4.35
N ARG A 101 4.31 -1.27 -4.07
CA ARG A 101 3.05 -1.18 -4.79
C ARG A 101 2.24 0.08 -4.44
N ILE A 102 2.43 0.70 -3.27
CA ILE A 102 1.74 1.95 -2.92
C ILE A 102 2.02 3.03 -3.97
N ALA A 103 3.29 3.21 -4.36
CA ALA A 103 3.67 4.14 -5.41
C ALA A 103 2.97 3.84 -6.76
N TRP A 104 2.67 2.57 -7.05
CA TRP A 104 1.89 2.20 -8.22
C TRP A 104 0.40 2.55 -8.08
N ILE A 105 -0.19 2.40 -6.88
CA ILE A 105 -1.57 2.78 -6.61
C ILE A 105 -1.75 4.29 -6.77
N GLU A 106 -0.79 5.08 -6.27
CA GLU A 106 -0.76 6.54 -6.48
C GLU A 106 -0.65 6.92 -7.96
N ARG A 107 0.22 6.22 -8.72
CA ARG A 107 0.30 6.40 -10.17
C ARG A 107 -1.02 6.05 -10.87
N PHE A 108 -1.71 5.00 -10.44
CA PHE A 108 -3.05 4.69 -10.96
C PHE A 108 -4.04 5.81 -10.67
N ALA A 109 -3.99 6.43 -9.48
CA ALA A 109 -4.84 7.57 -9.16
C ALA A 109 -4.57 8.73 -10.13
N GLN A 110 -3.30 9.02 -10.41
CA GLN A 110 -2.91 10.02 -11.42
C GLN A 110 -3.43 9.62 -12.82
N PHE A 111 -3.22 8.37 -13.26
CA PHE A 111 -3.68 7.91 -14.57
C PHE A 111 -5.21 7.98 -14.73
N ALA A 112 -5.98 7.72 -13.67
CA ALA A 112 -7.42 7.87 -13.69
C ALA A 112 -7.85 9.31 -14.05
N VAL A 113 -7.20 10.32 -13.47
CA VAL A 113 -7.44 11.73 -13.81
C VAL A 113 -7.08 12.01 -15.27
N HIS A 114 -5.90 11.56 -15.73
CA HIS A 114 -5.45 11.79 -17.10
C HIS A 114 -6.38 11.12 -18.12
N LEU A 115 -6.88 9.91 -17.84
CA LEU A 115 -7.87 9.24 -18.68
C LEU A 115 -9.19 10.03 -18.77
N GLY A 116 -9.64 10.61 -17.66
CA GLY A 116 -10.83 11.48 -17.67
C GLY A 116 -10.63 12.74 -18.50
N ILE A 117 -9.46 13.38 -18.41
CA ILE A 117 -9.11 14.56 -19.23
C ILE A 117 -9.04 14.17 -20.71
N LEU A 118 -8.34 13.09 -21.05
CA LEU A 118 -8.23 12.60 -22.43
C LEU A 118 -9.59 12.24 -23.02
N GLY A 119 -10.46 11.59 -22.25
CA GLY A 119 -11.81 11.27 -22.68
C GLY A 119 -12.65 12.52 -22.97
N THR A 120 -12.48 13.56 -22.17
CA THR A 120 -13.13 14.86 -22.36
C THR A 120 -12.64 15.52 -23.63
N VAL A 121 -11.32 15.60 -23.81
CA VAL A 121 -10.69 16.18 -25.01
C VAL A 121 -11.15 15.44 -26.27
N PHE A 122 -11.19 14.11 -26.24
CA PHE A 122 -11.66 13.32 -27.37
C PHE A 122 -13.15 13.55 -27.68
N ALA A 123 -14.00 13.58 -26.66
CA ALA A 123 -15.44 13.83 -26.83
C ALA A 123 -15.72 15.22 -27.44
N LEU A 124 -14.92 16.23 -27.10
CA LEU A 124 -15.04 17.58 -27.64
C LEU A 124 -14.41 17.72 -29.03
N LEU A 125 -13.23 17.15 -29.28
CA LEU A 125 -12.58 17.21 -30.60
C LEU A 125 -13.33 16.43 -31.68
N SER A 126 -14.08 15.38 -31.29
CA SER A 126 -14.92 14.61 -32.20
C SER A 126 -16.26 15.30 -32.51
N SER A 127 -16.54 16.46 -31.91
CA SER A 127 -17.71 17.27 -32.24
C SER A 127 -17.37 18.32 -33.30
N ASP A 128 -18.28 18.55 -34.24
CA ASP A 128 -18.15 19.64 -35.21
C ASP A 128 -18.34 20.97 -34.47
N PRO A 129 -17.34 21.87 -34.44
CA PRO A 129 -17.43 23.14 -33.72
C PRO A 129 -18.47 24.11 -34.32
N THR A 130 -18.93 23.87 -35.55
CA THR A 130 -19.97 24.67 -36.21
C THR A 130 -21.38 24.18 -35.92
N ASP A 131 -21.54 22.97 -35.40
CA ASP A 131 -22.81 22.38 -34.99
C ASP A 131 -22.99 22.47 -33.46
N LEU A 132 -23.71 23.51 -33.03
CA LEU A 132 -24.01 23.73 -31.62
C LEU A 132 -24.88 22.63 -30.99
N GLU A 133 -25.72 21.94 -31.76
CA GLU A 133 -26.56 20.84 -31.26
C GLU A 133 -25.73 19.57 -31.08
N GLY A 134 -24.91 19.22 -32.07
CA GLY A 134 -23.94 18.14 -31.99
C GLY A 134 -22.93 18.34 -30.86
N PHE A 135 -22.43 19.56 -30.67
CA PHE A 135 -21.57 19.92 -29.54
C PHE A 135 -22.26 19.71 -28.19
N ARG A 136 -23.50 20.22 -28.04
CA ARG A 136 -24.28 20.05 -26.79
C ARG A 136 -24.56 18.58 -26.46
N ALA A 137 -24.75 17.74 -27.47
CA ALA A 137 -24.96 16.31 -27.29
C ALA A 137 -23.72 15.58 -26.75
N ARG A 138 -22.50 16.11 -26.99
CA ARG A 138 -21.22 15.52 -26.54
C ARG A 138 -20.76 16.01 -25.17
N LEU A 139 -21.25 17.15 -24.69
CA LEU A 139 -20.93 17.67 -23.37
C LEU A 139 -21.17 16.66 -22.23
N PRO A 140 -22.29 15.91 -22.19
CA PRO A 140 -22.51 14.91 -21.14
C PRO A 140 -21.49 13.77 -21.17
N THR A 141 -21.07 13.31 -22.36
CA THR A 141 -20.01 12.30 -22.50
C THR A 141 -18.68 12.83 -21.95
N ALA A 142 -18.32 14.06 -22.31
CA ALA A 142 -17.10 14.70 -21.84
C ALA A 142 -17.10 14.80 -20.30
N LEU A 143 -18.19 15.33 -19.73
CA LEU A 143 -18.37 15.41 -18.27
C LEU A 143 -18.35 14.03 -17.59
N GLY A 144 -18.96 13.01 -18.20
CA GLY A 144 -18.96 11.64 -17.68
C GLY A 144 -17.57 11.03 -17.56
N THR A 145 -16.70 11.25 -18.55
CA THR A 145 -15.31 10.75 -18.52
C THR A 145 -14.48 11.42 -17.42
N THR A 146 -14.60 12.74 -17.26
CA THR A 146 -13.94 13.46 -16.16
C THR A 146 -14.48 12.99 -14.81
N PHE A 147 -15.80 12.82 -14.68
CA PHE A 147 -16.43 12.35 -13.46
C PHE A 147 -15.85 11.00 -13.02
N TRP A 148 -15.82 9.99 -13.91
CA TRP A 148 -15.27 8.69 -13.56
C TRP A 148 -13.76 8.71 -13.31
N GLY A 149 -13.01 9.55 -14.03
CA GLY A 149 -11.59 9.76 -13.76
C GLY A 149 -11.34 10.29 -12.35
N LEU A 150 -12.10 11.29 -11.92
CA LEU A 150 -12.00 11.89 -10.57
C LEU A 150 -12.45 10.93 -9.47
N ILE A 151 -13.60 10.27 -9.64
CA ILE A 151 -14.09 9.25 -8.68
C ILE A 151 -13.08 8.12 -8.55
N GLY A 152 -12.51 7.67 -9.68
CA GLY A 152 -11.45 6.66 -9.69
C GLY A 152 -10.21 7.09 -8.93
N ALA A 153 -9.74 8.30 -9.17
CA ALA A 153 -8.59 8.86 -8.47
C ALA A 153 -8.83 8.93 -6.95
N LEU A 154 -10.00 9.40 -6.52
CA LEU A 154 -10.36 9.46 -5.10
C LEU A 154 -10.37 8.07 -4.45
N MET A 155 -10.98 7.09 -5.12
CA MET A 155 -11.01 5.70 -4.64
C MET A 155 -9.61 5.10 -4.53
N LEU A 156 -8.77 5.30 -5.56
CA LEU A 156 -7.39 4.81 -5.56
C LEU A 156 -6.53 5.48 -4.48
N SER A 157 -6.67 6.79 -4.29
CA SER A 157 -5.98 7.51 -3.20
C SER A 157 -6.41 7.01 -1.82
N ALA A 158 -7.70 6.70 -1.62
CA ALA A 158 -8.17 6.10 -0.38
C ALA A 158 -7.53 4.72 -0.15
N VAL A 159 -7.43 3.89 -1.19
CA VAL A 159 -6.76 2.58 -1.11
C VAL A 159 -5.25 2.72 -0.84
N ALA A 160 -4.58 3.71 -1.42
CA ALA A 160 -3.17 4.00 -1.12
C ALA A 160 -3.00 4.34 0.37
N GLY A 161 -3.83 5.25 0.90
CA GLY A 161 -3.79 5.62 2.31
C GLY A 161 -4.08 4.46 3.27
N THR A 162 -4.98 3.53 2.92
CA THR A 162 -5.19 2.32 3.74
C THR A 162 -4.00 1.37 3.69
N CYS A 163 -3.32 1.26 2.54
CA CYS A 163 -2.08 0.48 2.43
C CYS A 163 -0.97 1.09 3.29
N GLU A 164 -0.77 2.41 3.24
CA GLU A 164 0.21 3.11 4.08
C GLU A 164 -0.08 2.91 5.56
N SER A 165 -1.33 3.07 5.99
CA SER A 165 -1.74 2.83 7.37
C SER A 165 -1.47 1.40 7.83
N LEU A 166 -1.70 0.41 6.95
CA LEU A 166 -1.41 -0.99 7.25
C LEU A 166 0.09 -1.22 7.45
N ILE A 167 0.94 -0.65 6.57
CA ILE A 167 2.39 -0.77 6.65
C ILE A 167 2.91 -0.10 7.92
N GLU A 168 2.40 1.07 8.28
CA GLU A 168 2.82 1.78 9.48
C GLU A 168 2.46 1.00 10.75
N ARG A 169 1.24 0.45 10.83
CA ARG A 169 0.85 -0.46 11.93
C ARG A 169 1.77 -1.67 12.01
N ALA A 170 2.14 -2.25 10.86
CA ALA A 170 3.06 -3.37 10.81
C ALA A 170 4.45 -3.01 11.35
N ARG A 171 4.97 -1.80 11.06
CA ARG A 171 6.24 -1.33 11.64
C ARG A 171 6.16 -1.21 13.14
N LEU A 172 5.09 -0.59 13.64
CA LEU A 172 4.87 -0.40 15.07
C LEU A 172 4.80 -1.74 15.83
N HIS A 173 4.05 -2.71 15.31
CA HIS A 173 3.96 -4.03 15.94
C HIS A 173 5.29 -4.78 15.96
N VAL A 174 6.02 -4.78 14.84
CA VAL A 174 7.35 -5.41 14.79
C VAL A 174 8.31 -4.72 15.75
N ARG A 175 8.29 -3.39 15.80
CA ARG A 175 9.13 -2.60 16.71
C ARG A 175 8.84 -2.94 18.17
N MET A 176 7.58 -2.96 18.58
CA MET A 176 7.19 -3.32 19.94
C MET A 176 7.66 -4.73 20.29
N ALA A 177 7.46 -5.71 19.40
CA ALA A 177 7.93 -7.07 19.63
C ALA A 177 9.45 -7.19 19.77
N LEU A 178 10.22 -6.42 19.00
CA LEU A 178 11.68 -6.39 19.13
C LEU A 178 12.13 -5.76 20.46
N LEU A 179 11.50 -4.67 20.89
CA LEU A 179 11.80 -4.01 22.15
C LEU A 179 11.46 -4.88 23.36
N GLU A 180 10.26 -5.49 23.36
CA GLU A 180 9.84 -6.43 24.42
C GLU A 180 10.83 -7.60 24.55
N GLY A 181 11.32 -8.14 23.44
CA GLY A 181 12.33 -9.21 23.47
C GLY A 181 13.68 -8.76 24.05
N LEU A 182 14.09 -7.51 23.83
CA LEU A 182 15.31 -6.93 24.41
C LEU A 182 15.16 -6.66 25.91
N GLU A 183 14.00 -6.15 26.35
CA GLU A 183 13.68 -5.94 27.77
C GLU A 183 13.67 -7.26 28.55
N GLN A 184 13.05 -8.32 28.00
CA GLN A 184 12.99 -9.63 28.63
C GLN A 184 14.37 -10.26 28.87
N ARG A 185 15.34 -10.00 27.98
CA ARG A 185 16.74 -10.42 28.18
C ARG A 185 17.42 -9.60 29.27
N SER A 186 17.13 -8.31 29.32
CA SER A 186 17.73 -7.37 30.29
C SER A 186 17.31 -7.70 31.73
N ASP A 187 16.06 -8.11 31.91
CA ASP A 187 15.52 -8.56 33.21
C ASP A 187 16.07 -9.93 33.65
N GLN A 188 16.49 -10.77 32.70
CA GLN A 188 17.16 -12.06 32.97
C GLN A 188 18.68 -11.90 33.13
N GLY A 189 19.13 -10.83 33.79
CA GLY A 189 20.54 -10.47 34.01
C GLY A 189 21.47 -11.67 34.30
N PRO A 190 22.77 -11.54 33.96
CA PRO A 190 23.66 -12.65 33.63
C PRO A 190 23.58 -13.75 34.69
N VAL A 191 23.29 -14.97 34.27
CA VAL A 191 23.52 -16.16 35.09
C VAL A 191 24.98 -16.10 35.51
N GLN A 192 25.22 -15.76 36.78
CA GLN A 192 26.53 -15.82 37.40
C GLN A 192 27.02 -17.27 37.25
N SER A 193 27.93 -17.50 36.29
CA SER A 193 28.74 -18.70 36.29
C SER A 193 29.66 -18.61 37.50
N LYS A 194 29.36 -19.43 38.51
CA LYS A 194 30.29 -19.75 39.60
C LYS A 194 31.60 -20.29 39.06
#